data_AF-A0A8S3K5W4-F1
#
_entry.id   AF-A0A8S3K5W4-F1
#
_cell.length_a   1.000
_cell.length_b   1.000
_cell.length_c   1.000
_cell.angle_alpha   90.00
_cell.angle_beta   90.00
_cell.angle_gamma   90.00
#
_symmetry.space_group_name_H-M   'P 1'
#
loop_
_entity.id
_entity.type
_entity.pdbx_description
1 polymer ?
#
loop_
_entity_poly.entity_id
_entity_poly.type
_entity_poly.pdbx_seq_one_letter_code
_entity_poly.pdbx_strand_id
1 'polypeptide(L)'
;KHLETVADEASQLFQRSGFDKLSLEAIGWLLVALSNGTISNKYELIGLMYKRLKDKVNETGETANFITSYDDDGQSVMLHSNQRTDAILLESLLHIDPKSTLCTKLCKGLQAHRVNGAWKSTQENCFVLIALDKYFHIREKDEPDFVANIWF
;
A
#
# COMPACT_ATOMS: atom_id res chain seq x y z
N LYS A 1 1.55 15.96 -20.16
CA LYS A 1 0.15 16.10 -20.59
C LYS A 1 -0.79 15.05 -19.98
N HIS A 2 -0.75 13.76 -20.36
CA HIS A 2 -1.71 12.77 -19.80
C HIS A 2 -1.57 12.58 -18.27
N LEU A 3 -0.35 12.45 -17.75
CA LEU A 3 -0.11 12.30 -16.29
C LEU A 3 -0.52 13.54 -15.47
N GLU A 4 -0.41 14.74 -16.05
CA GLU A 4 -0.87 15.97 -15.41
C GLU A 4 -2.40 15.97 -15.29
N THR A 5 -3.11 15.59 -16.36
CA THR A 5 -4.57 15.46 -16.35
C THR A 5 -5.05 14.46 -15.29
N VAL A 6 -4.37 13.32 -15.15
CA VAL A 6 -4.74 12.30 -14.15
C VAL A 6 -4.54 12.82 -12.71
N ALA A 7 -3.47 13.54 -12.44
CA ALA A 7 -3.23 14.12 -11.10
C ALA A 7 -4.22 15.25 -10.76
N ASP A 8 -4.59 16.06 -11.75
CA ASP A 8 -5.63 17.08 -11.59
C ASP A 8 -6.99 16.45 -11.28
N GLU A 9 -7.38 15.39 -12.00
CA GLU A 9 -8.62 14.64 -11.73
C GLU A 9 -8.59 13.96 -10.35
N ALA A 10 -7.47 13.37 -9.96
CA ALA A 10 -7.28 12.79 -8.64
C ALA A 10 -7.46 13.85 -7.52
N SER A 11 -6.88 15.02 -7.69
CA SER A 11 -7.03 16.16 -6.77
C SER A 11 -8.50 16.59 -6.66
N GLN A 12 -9.19 16.75 -7.79
CA GLN A 12 -10.61 17.12 -7.81
C GLN A 12 -11.50 16.05 -7.17
N LEU A 13 -11.23 14.77 -7.43
CA LEU A 13 -11.98 13.66 -6.85
C LEU A 13 -11.84 13.65 -5.32
N PHE A 14 -10.63 13.88 -4.82
CA PHE A 14 -10.38 13.97 -3.39
C PHE A 14 -11.10 15.17 -2.75
N GLN A 15 -11.03 16.35 -3.37
CA GLN A 15 -11.72 17.55 -2.88
C GLN A 15 -13.24 17.38 -2.80
N ARG A 16 -13.84 16.63 -3.74
CA ARG A 16 -15.28 16.36 -3.77
C ARG A 16 -15.73 15.31 -2.75
N SER A 17 -14.89 14.31 -2.50
CA SER A 17 -15.27 13.12 -1.73
C SER A 17 -14.85 13.18 -0.26
N GLY A 18 -13.66 13.71 0.03
CA GLY A 18 -13.04 13.68 1.35
C GLY A 18 -12.69 12.26 1.82
N PHE A 19 -12.12 12.15 3.02
CA PHE A 19 -11.69 10.87 3.58
C PHE A 19 -12.82 9.93 4.01
N ASP A 20 -14.00 10.47 4.31
CA ASP A 20 -15.11 9.67 4.86
C ASP A 20 -15.75 8.77 3.82
N LYS A 21 -15.64 9.14 2.54
CA LYS A 21 -16.23 8.38 1.42
C LYS A 21 -15.21 7.54 0.65
N LEU A 22 -13.91 7.75 0.88
CA LEU A 22 -12.85 7.07 0.15
C LEU A 22 -12.34 5.87 0.95
N SER A 23 -12.31 4.70 0.30
CA SER A 23 -11.64 3.52 0.84
C SER A 23 -10.13 3.74 0.89
N LEU A 24 -9.44 2.94 1.72
CA LEU A 24 -7.97 2.97 1.76
C LEU A 24 -7.35 2.59 0.41
N GLU A 25 -7.99 1.68 -0.33
CA GLU A 25 -7.59 1.36 -1.70
C GLU A 25 -7.68 2.59 -2.62
N ALA A 26 -8.79 3.33 -2.57
CA ALA A 26 -8.95 4.54 -3.36
C ALA A 26 -7.89 5.59 -3.02
N ILE A 27 -7.56 5.75 -1.72
CA ILE A 27 -6.47 6.63 -1.28
C ILE A 27 -5.12 6.17 -1.88
N GLY A 28 -4.83 4.87 -1.90
CA GLY A 28 -3.62 4.34 -2.52
C GLY A 28 -3.51 4.70 -4.02
N TRP A 29 -4.60 4.55 -4.77
CA TRP A 29 -4.64 4.94 -6.19
C TRP A 29 -4.43 6.45 -6.39
N LEU A 30 -5.08 7.27 -5.55
CA LEU A 30 -4.91 8.73 -5.58
C LEU A 30 -3.46 9.12 -5.29
N LEU A 31 -2.81 8.48 -4.32
CA LEU A 31 -1.41 8.75 -3.98
C LEU A 31 -0.48 8.47 -5.17
N VAL A 32 -0.68 7.35 -5.89
CA VAL A 32 0.11 7.01 -7.09
C VAL A 32 -0.14 8.02 -8.22
N ALA A 33 -1.40 8.43 -8.44
CA ALA A 33 -1.74 9.44 -9.44
C ALA A 33 -1.07 10.79 -9.13
N LEU A 34 -1.18 11.24 -7.87
CA LEU A 34 -0.61 12.50 -7.40
C LEU A 34 0.93 12.47 -7.40
N SER A 35 1.56 11.34 -7.07
CA SER A 35 3.02 11.20 -7.08
C SER A 35 3.61 11.35 -8.47
N ASN A 36 2.89 10.90 -9.50
CA ASN A 36 3.36 10.89 -10.89
C ASN A 36 3.03 12.19 -11.66
N GLY A 37 2.09 13.00 -11.19
CA GLY A 37 1.76 14.28 -11.82
C GLY A 37 2.38 15.50 -11.15
N THR A 38 2.16 16.66 -11.78
CA THR A 38 2.64 17.97 -11.31
C THR A 38 1.43 18.86 -11.04
N ILE A 39 1.10 19.06 -9.77
CA ILE A 39 0.03 19.96 -9.32
C ILE A 39 0.54 20.84 -8.17
N SER A 40 -0.04 22.03 -7.99
CA SER A 40 0.47 23.03 -7.04
C SER A 40 0.41 22.58 -5.57
N ASN A 41 -0.67 21.91 -5.16
CA ASN A 41 -0.89 21.43 -3.80
C ASN A 41 -0.50 19.96 -3.58
N LYS A 42 0.35 19.40 -4.45
CA LYS A 42 0.74 17.98 -4.46
C LYS A 42 1.21 17.47 -3.10
N TYR A 43 2.21 18.14 -2.51
CA TYR A 43 2.84 17.69 -1.27
C TYR A 43 1.91 17.81 -0.07
N GLU A 44 1.01 18.79 -0.06
CA GLU A 44 -0.01 18.95 0.97
C GLU A 44 -1.01 17.79 0.91
N LEU A 45 -1.54 17.48 -0.27
CA LEU A 45 -2.50 16.38 -0.45
C LEU A 45 -1.87 15.02 -0.11
N ILE A 46 -0.66 14.75 -0.59
CA ILE A 46 0.08 13.53 -0.25
C ILE A 46 0.31 13.45 1.26
N GLY A 47 0.69 14.55 1.92
CA GLY A 47 0.90 14.60 3.36
C GLY A 47 -0.38 14.29 4.16
N LEU A 48 -1.52 14.85 3.75
CA LEU A 48 -2.82 14.58 4.37
C LEU A 48 -3.22 13.10 4.22
N MET A 49 -3.09 12.56 3.01
CA MET A 49 -3.40 11.15 2.73
C MET A 49 -2.47 10.21 3.49
N TYR A 50 -1.17 10.49 3.51
CA TYR A 50 -0.20 9.68 4.24
C TYR A 50 -0.47 9.69 5.75
N LYS A 51 -0.86 10.84 6.32
CA LYS A 51 -1.29 10.91 7.72
C LYS A 51 -2.50 10.01 7.97
N ARG A 52 -3.52 10.06 7.10
CA ARG A 52 -4.69 9.18 7.20
C ARG A 52 -4.32 7.71 7.15
N LEU A 53 -3.36 7.32 6.31
CA LEU A 53 -2.86 5.94 6.27
C LEU A 53 -2.23 5.53 7.60
N LYS A 54 -1.40 6.39 8.20
CA LYS A 54 -0.80 6.12 9.52
C LYS A 54 -1.83 5.97 10.64
N ASP A 55 -2.99 6.63 10.54
CA ASP A 55 -4.07 6.44 11.51
C ASP A 55 -4.80 5.09 11.36
N LYS A 56 -4.57 4.38 10.24
CA LYS A 56 -5.26 3.13 9.87
C LYS A 56 -4.32 1.92 9.77
N VAL A 57 -3.03 2.12 10.00
CA VAL A 57 -2.05 1.05 10.00
C VAL A 57 -2.07 0.32 11.35
N ASN A 58 -2.03 -1.00 11.29
CA ASN A 58 -1.74 -1.87 12.42
C ASN A 58 -0.30 -2.38 12.26
N GLU A 59 0.60 -1.85 13.08
CA GLU A 59 2.02 -2.21 13.08
C GLU A 59 2.39 -3.07 14.26
N THR A 60 3.13 -4.15 13.98
CA THR A 60 3.85 -4.93 14.98
C THR A 60 5.36 -4.62 14.89
N GLY A 61 6.16 -5.32 15.70
CA GLY A 61 7.63 -5.26 15.61
C GLY A 61 8.16 -5.74 14.25
N GLU A 62 7.47 -6.68 13.61
CA GLU A 62 7.96 -7.36 12.40
C GLU A 62 7.17 -7.04 11.13
N THR A 63 5.86 -6.87 11.25
CA THR A 63 4.93 -6.73 10.11
C THR A 63 4.01 -5.53 10.27
N ALA A 64 3.38 -5.13 9.18
CA ALA A 64 2.31 -4.14 9.17
C ALA A 64 1.18 -4.61 8.24
N ASN A 65 -0.05 -4.21 8.53
CA ASN A 65 -1.21 -4.32 7.64
C ASN A 65 -2.14 -3.13 7.88
N PHE A 66 -3.03 -2.84 6.94
CA PHE A 66 -4.05 -1.82 7.14
C PHE A 66 -5.38 -2.43 7.55
N ILE A 67 -6.02 -1.80 8.53
CA ILE A 67 -7.35 -2.20 8.99
C ILE A 67 -8.38 -1.67 7.99
N THR A 68 -9.03 -2.58 7.26
CA THR A 68 -10.20 -2.24 6.42
C THR A 68 -11.48 -2.64 7.15
N SER A 69 -12.43 -1.72 7.31
CA SER A 69 -13.77 -2.06 7.77
C SER A 69 -14.59 -2.50 6.57
N TYR A 70 -15.12 -3.73 6.61
CA TYR A 70 -16.30 -4.09 5.85
C TYR A 70 -17.49 -3.73 6.73
N ASP A 71 -18.14 -2.60 6.45
CA ASP A 71 -19.50 -2.39 6.95
C ASP A 71 -20.44 -3.03 5.94
N ASP A 72 -21.04 -4.15 6.31
CA ASP A 72 -22.43 -4.45 5.96
C ASP A 72 -22.97 -5.48 6.96
N ASP A 73 -24.09 -5.16 7.59
CA ASP A 73 -24.88 -6.00 8.49
C ASP A 73 -24.11 -6.81 9.55
N GLY A 74 -24.13 -6.27 10.78
CA GLY A 74 -24.28 -7.02 12.02
C GLY A 74 -23.59 -8.38 12.11
N GLN A 75 -22.55 -8.39 12.97
CA GLN A 75 -21.88 -9.53 13.61
C GLN A 75 -20.44 -9.74 13.11
N SER A 76 -19.52 -9.57 14.06
CA SER A 76 -18.07 -9.73 13.98
C SER A 76 -17.32 -8.61 13.26
N VAL A 77 -16.93 -7.59 14.05
CA VAL A 77 -15.71 -6.81 13.82
C VAL A 77 -14.51 -7.75 13.94
N MET A 78 -14.32 -8.61 12.94
CA MET A 78 -13.05 -9.25 12.69
C MET A 78 -12.22 -8.21 11.94
N LEU A 79 -11.00 -7.98 12.41
CA LEU A 79 -9.99 -7.16 11.76
C LEU A 79 -9.68 -7.78 10.38
N HIS A 80 -10.48 -7.48 9.37
CA HIS A 80 -10.25 -7.94 8.02
C HIS A 80 -9.26 -6.97 7.37
N SER A 81 -8.03 -7.43 7.13
CA SER A 81 -7.12 -6.79 6.17
C SER A 81 -7.36 -7.42 4.79
N ASN A 82 -7.41 -6.57 3.78
CA ASN A 82 -7.46 -6.98 2.37
C ASN A 82 -6.04 -6.88 1.79
N GLN A 83 -5.47 -8.02 1.37
CA GLN A 83 -4.10 -8.09 0.86
C GLN A 83 -3.92 -7.27 -0.42
N ARG A 84 -4.98 -7.12 -1.22
CA ARG A 84 -4.97 -6.21 -2.37
C ARG A 84 -4.80 -4.76 -1.91
N THR A 85 -5.53 -4.34 -0.88
CA THR A 85 -5.41 -2.99 -0.32
C THR A 85 -4.00 -2.77 0.23
N ASP A 86 -3.46 -3.72 1.01
CA ASP A 86 -2.11 -3.63 1.54
C ASP A 86 -1.05 -3.58 0.43
N ALA A 87 -1.23 -4.31 -0.67
CA ALA A 87 -0.35 -4.28 -1.83
C ALA A 87 -0.39 -2.93 -2.58
N ILE A 88 -1.59 -2.38 -2.83
CA ILE A 88 -1.76 -1.07 -3.47
C ILE A 88 -1.15 0.03 -2.60
N LEU A 89 -1.31 -0.08 -1.28
CA LEU A 89 -0.74 0.88 -0.33
C LEU A 89 0.78 0.75 -0.25
N LEU A 90 1.34 -0.46 -0.28
CA LEU A 90 2.78 -0.68 -0.39
C LEU A 90 3.34 -0.01 -1.65
N GLU A 91 2.71 -0.21 -2.81
CA GLU A 91 3.09 0.47 -4.04
C GLU A 91 3.04 1.99 -3.87
N SER A 92 1.94 2.53 -3.33
CA SER A 92 1.80 3.97 -3.13
C SER A 92 2.89 4.56 -2.22
N LEU A 93 3.27 3.82 -1.17
CA LEU A 93 4.34 4.22 -0.26
C LEU A 93 5.71 4.18 -0.92
N LEU A 94 5.97 3.20 -1.79
CA LEU A 94 7.19 3.16 -2.59
C LEU A 94 7.31 4.36 -3.54
N HIS A 95 6.20 4.92 -4.00
CA HIS A 95 6.19 6.14 -4.82
C HIS A 95 6.44 7.42 -4.00
N ILE A 96 5.86 7.55 -2.80
CA ILE A 96 5.91 8.81 -2.03
C ILE A 96 7.00 8.86 -0.96
N ASP A 97 7.35 7.71 -0.38
CA ASP A 97 8.32 7.57 0.72
C ASP A 97 8.99 6.17 0.69
N PRO A 98 9.80 5.87 -0.34
CA PRO A 98 10.42 4.55 -0.50
C PRO A 98 11.38 4.16 0.64
N LYS A 99 11.80 5.11 1.47
CA LYS A 99 12.70 4.86 2.61
C LYS A 99 11.96 4.54 3.90
N SER A 100 10.63 4.66 3.92
CA SER A 100 9.81 4.35 5.08
C SER A 100 10.04 2.90 5.54
N THR A 101 10.23 2.72 6.85
CA THR A 101 10.29 1.38 7.47
C THR A 101 8.97 0.63 7.31
N LEU A 102 7.87 1.36 7.11
CA LEU A 102 6.56 0.79 6.85
C LEU A 102 6.53 -0.03 5.55
N CYS A 103 7.28 0.35 4.52
CA CYS A 103 7.38 -0.42 3.28
C CYS A 103 7.91 -1.84 3.54
N THR A 104 8.98 -1.96 4.34
CA THR A 104 9.54 -3.26 4.72
C THR A 104 8.56 -4.07 5.57
N LYS A 105 7.88 -3.45 6.53
CA LYS A 105 6.90 -4.14 7.38
C LYS A 105 5.66 -4.61 6.59
N LEU A 106 5.17 -3.82 5.64
CA LEU A 106 4.07 -4.20 4.75
C LEU A 106 4.48 -5.35 3.83
N CYS A 107 5.67 -5.28 3.23
CA CYS A 107 6.22 -6.37 2.43
C CYS A 107 6.28 -7.68 3.24
N LYS A 108 6.77 -7.63 4.49
CA LYS A 108 6.77 -8.78 5.39
C LYS A 108 5.35 -9.25 5.74
N GLY A 109 4.42 -8.34 5.99
CA GLY A 109 3.02 -8.66 6.27
C GLY A 109 2.33 -9.39 5.10
N LEU A 110 2.53 -8.91 3.88
CA LEU A 110 2.04 -9.56 2.66
C LEU A 110 2.60 -10.97 2.51
N GLN A 111 3.92 -11.14 2.71
CA GLN A 111 4.56 -12.46 2.65
C GLN A 111 4.08 -13.42 3.74
N ALA A 112 3.82 -12.93 4.96
CA ALA A 112 3.33 -13.73 6.07
C ALA A 112 1.91 -14.26 5.87
N HIS A 113 1.07 -13.55 5.10
CA HIS A 113 -0.29 -13.98 4.77
C HIS A 113 -0.38 -14.99 3.62
N ARG A 114 0.75 -15.37 3.02
CA ARG A 114 0.80 -16.34 1.93
C ARG A 114 0.53 -17.76 2.45
N VAL A 115 -0.47 -18.44 1.90
CA VAL A 115 -0.83 -19.83 2.22
C VAL A 115 -0.61 -20.70 0.99
N ASN A 116 0.16 -21.79 1.11
CA ASN A 116 0.49 -22.69 0.00
C ASN A 116 1.03 -21.94 -1.24
N GLY A 117 1.78 -20.87 -1.04
CA GLY A 117 2.37 -20.08 -2.12
C GLY A 117 1.45 -19.01 -2.73
N ALA A 118 0.22 -18.84 -2.24
CA ALA A 118 -0.75 -17.89 -2.78
C ALA A 118 -1.53 -17.11 -1.71
N TRP A 119 -2.22 -16.07 -2.14
CA TRP A 119 -3.24 -15.31 -1.41
C TRP A 119 -4.65 -15.72 -1.86
N LYS A 120 -5.70 -15.11 -1.30
CA LYS A 120 -7.06 -15.69 -1.33
C LYS A 120 -7.70 -15.74 -2.71
N SER A 121 -7.23 -14.94 -3.67
CA SER A 121 -7.80 -14.88 -5.01
C SER A 121 -6.78 -14.54 -6.08
N THR A 122 -7.12 -14.81 -7.35
CA THR A 122 -6.30 -14.41 -8.50
C THR A 122 -6.04 -12.90 -8.55
N GLN A 123 -7.03 -12.09 -8.16
CA GLN A 123 -6.89 -10.64 -8.14
C GLN A 123 -5.90 -10.20 -7.05
N GLU A 124 -6.05 -10.73 -5.83
CA GLU A 124 -5.09 -10.47 -4.74
C GLU A 124 -3.68 -10.91 -5.12
N ASN A 125 -3.53 -12.12 -5.67
CA ASN A 125 -2.24 -12.63 -6.13
C ASN A 125 -1.56 -11.65 -7.10
N CYS A 126 -2.30 -11.17 -8.11
CA CYS A 126 -1.75 -10.25 -9.10
C CYS A 126 -1.22 -8.97 -8.45
N PHE A 127 -2.02 -8.31 -7.61
CA PHE A 127 -1.62 -7.06 -6.96
C PHE A 127 -0.47 -7.25 -5.98
N VAL A 128 -0.50 -8.31 -5.18
CA VAL A 128 0.58 -8.59 -4.23
C VAL A 128 1.89 -8.87 -4.96
N LEU A 129 1.87 -9.68 -6.02
CA LEU A 129 3.08 -9.97 -6.80
C LEU A 129 3.66 -8.72 -7.45
N ILE A 130 2.83 -7.84 -8.04
CA ILE A 130 3.28 -6.56 -8.61
C ILE A 130 3.90 -5.66 -7.54
N ALA A 131 3.28 -5.57 -6.36
CA ALA A 131 3.79 -4.73 -5.28
C ALA A 131 5.11 -5.26 -4.70
N LEU A 132 5.23 -6.59 -4.52
CA LEU A 132 6.47 -7.22 -4.07
C LEU A 132 7.59 -7.05 -5.10
N ASP A 133 7.30 -7.25 -6.39
CA ASP A 133 8.27 -7.01 -7.47
C ASP A 133 8.81 -5.58 -7.43
N LYS A 134 7.93 -4.58 -7.34
CA LYS A 134 8.33 -3.17 -7.18
C LYS A 134 9.15 -2.93 -5.93
N TYR A 135 8.75 -3.52 -4.81
CA TYR A 135 9.49 -3.40 -3.55
C TYR A 135 10.93 -3.90 -3.73
N PHE A 136 11.12 -5.13 -4.22
CA PHE A 136 12.47 -5.70 -4.37
C PHE A 136 13.34 -4.87 -5.32
N HIS A 137 12.78 -4.40 -6.44
CA HIS A 137 13.50 -3.52 -7.38
C HIS A 137 13.95 -2.18 -6.76
N ILE A 138 13.15 -1.61 -5.85
CA ILE A 138 13.43 -0.30 -5.24
C ILE A 138 14.30 -0.42 -3.98
N ARG A 139 14.08 -1.46 -3.17
CA ARG A 139 14.60 -1.59 -1.79
C ARG A 139 15.71 -2.61 -1.63
N GLU A 140 15.73 -3.64 -2.47
CA GLU A 140 16.62 -4.80 -2.37
C GLU A 140 17.32 -5.04 -3.71
N LYS A 141 17.74 -3.93 -4.34
CA LYS A 141 18.42 -3.95 -5.64
C LYS A 141 19.80 -4.62 -5.58
N ASP A 142 20.46 -4.53 -4.43
CA ASP A 142 21.75 -5.17 -4.21
C ASP A 142 21.54 -6.65 -3.88
N GLU A 143 22.21 -7.53 -4.62
CA GLU A 143 22.08 -8.98 -4.48
C GLU A 143 22.57 -9.40 -3.07
N PRO A 144 21.73 -10.04 -2.24
CA PRO A 144 22.14 -10.37 -0.88
C PRO A 144 23.15 -11.52 -0.90
N ASP A 145 24.27 -11.35 -0.19
CA ASP A 145 25.25 -12.40 0.03
C ASP A 145 24.73 -13.42 1.07
N PHE A 146 23.94 -14.39 0.61
CA PHE A 146 23.39 -15.44 1.48
C PHE A 146 24.42 -16.55 1.71
N VAL A 147 25.16 -16.47 2.81
CA VAL A 147 25.96 -17.61 3.30
C VAL A 147 25.04 -18.58 4.06
N ALA A 148 24.56 -19.61 3.36
CA ALA A 148 23.86 -20.72 4.01
C ALA A 148 24.86 -21.66 4.69
N ASN A 149 25.07 -21.49 6.00
CA ASN A 149 25.85 -22.43 6.79
C ASN A 149 25.00 -23.67 7.11
N ILE A 150 25.28 -24.78 6.44
CA ILE A 150 24.72 -26.10 6.78
C ILE A 150 25.61 -26.71 7.85
N TRP A 151 25.04 -27.01 9.01
CA TRP A 151 25.69 -27.81 10.05
C TRP A 151 25.30 -29.28 9.83
N PHE A 152 26.30 -30.16 9.70
CA PHE A 152 26.15 -31.63 9.67
C PHE A 152 26.35 -32.23 11.06
#